data_AF-A0A1L3JAD2-F1
#
_entry.id   AF-A0A1L3JAD2-F1
#
_cell.length_a   1.000
_cell.length_b   1.000
_cell.length_c   1.000
_cell.angle_alpha   90.00
_cell.angle_beta   90.00
_cell.angle_gamma   90.00
#
_symmetry.space_group_name_H-M   'P 1'
#
loop_
_entity.id
_entity.type
_entity.pdbx_description
1 polymer ?
#
loop_
_entity_poly.entity_id
_entity_poly.type
_entity_poly.pdbx_seq_one_letter_code
_entity_poly.pdbx_strand_id
1 'polypeptide(L)' 'MEKILVEYTDLRTVKQLAKEAPFVTESTIRWWIYHANSNGFDAVLIKIGGRVYIDKNSFNKWLEGQRLAAPGDAA' A
#
# COMPACT_ATOMS: atom_id res chain seq x y z
N MET A 1 -22.94 -1.78 -0.59
CA MET A 1 -21.52 -1.38 -0.54
C MET A 1 -21.13 -0.97 -1.93
N GLU A 2 -20.71 0.29 -2.11
CA GLU A 2 -20.12 0.74 -3.37
C GLU A 2 -18.77 0.06 -3.56
N LYS A 3 -18.58 -0.60 -4.69
CA LYS A 3 -17.34 -1.31 -5.01
C LYS A 3 -16.37 -0.29 -5.57
N ILE A 4 -15.34 0.07 -4.80
CA ILE A 4 -14.25 0.89 -5.31
C ILE A 4 -13.48 0.06 -6.33
N LEU A 5 -13.48 0.52 -7.58
CA LEU A 5 -12.77 -0.12 -8.68
C LEU A 5 -11.28 0.23 -8.61
N VAL A 6 -10.45 -0.66 -9.16
CA VAL A 6 -9.01 -0.41 -9.32
C VAL A 6 -8.80 0.42 -10.58
N GLU A 7 -8.14 1.56 -10.43
CA GLU A 7 -7.76 2.42 -11.55
C GLU A 7 -6.39 2.02 -12.08
N TYR A 8 -6.30 1.63 -13.35
CA TYR A 8 -5.04 1.11 -13.91
C TYR A 8 -3.93 2.17 -13.92
N THR A 9 -4.28 3.46 -13.98
CA THR A 9 -3.36 4.60 -13.90
C THR A 9 -2.75 4.79 -12.52
N ASP A 10 -3.35 4.17 -11.49
CA ASP A 10 -2.91 4.24 -10.09
C ASP A 10 -2.10 3.03 -9.64
N LEU A 11 -1.82 2.08 -10.54
CA LEU A 11 -0.94 0.96 -10.24
C LEU A 11 0.53 1.37 -10.29
N ARG A 12 1.31 0.93 -9.30
CA ARG A 12 2.75 1.16 -9.22
C ARG A 12 3.50 -0.15 -9.01
N THR A 13 4.64 -0.29 -9.67
CA THR A 13 5.66 -1.23 -9.23
C THR A 13 6.35 -0.71 -7.98
N VAL A 14 7.03 -1.60 -7.23
CA VAL A 14 7.86 -1.23 -6.07
C VAL A 14 8.82 -0.09 -6.40
N LYS A 15 9.50 -0.16 -7.55
CA LYS A 15 10.45 0.85 -8.02
C LYS A 15 9.79 2.20 -8.26
N GLN A 16 8.60 2.22 -8.87
CA GLN A 16 7.89 3.47 -9.12
C GLN A 16 7.40 4.10 -7.81
N LEU A 17 6.87 3.31 -6.87
CA LEU A 17 6.45 3.84 -5.57
C LEU A 17 7.63 4.46 -4.81
N ALA A 18 8.77 3.75 -4.72
CA ALA A 18 9.97 4.29 -4.06
C ALA A 18 10.50 5.56 -4.73
N LYS A 19 10.35 5.70 -6.05
CA LYS A 19 10.74 6.91 -6.78
C LYS A 19 9.78 8.08 -6.52
N GLU A 20 8.49 7.82 -6.41
CA GLU A 20 7.45 8.84 -6.19
C GLU A 20 7.35 9.29 -4.73
N ALA A 21 7.62 8.38 -3.78
CA ALA A 21 7.46 8.60 -2.35
C ALA A 21 8.81 8.47 -1.62
N PRO A 22 9.58 9.57 -1.47
CA PRO A 22 10.94 9.52 -0.93
C PRO A 22 11.03 9.13 0.55
N PHE A 23 9.90 9.03 1.26
CA PHE A 23 9.89 8.56 2.65
C PHE A 23 10.12 7.04 2.77
N VAL A 24 10.06 6.29 1.66
CA VAL A 24 10.15 4.83 1.67
C VAL A 24 11.13 4.32 0.61
N THR A 25 11.88 3.27 0.95
CA THR A 25 12.82 2.61 0.03
C THR A 25 12.21 1.38 -0.62
N GLU A 26 12.77 0.91 -1.75
CA GLU A 26 12.37 -0.39 -2.33
C GLU A 26 12.50 -1.55 -1.33
N SER A 27 13.55 -1.55 -0.50
CA SER A 27 13.76 -2.59 0.51
C SER A 27 12.66 -2.61 1.56
N THR A 28 12.23 -1.44 2.03
CA THR A 28 11.11 -1.31 2.98
C THR A 28 9.80 -1.81 2.37
N ILE A 29 9.49 -1.42 1.12
CA ILE A 29 8.29 -1.88 0.43
C ILE A 29 8.31 -3.41 0.25
N ARG A 30 9.47 -3.99 -0.12
CA ARG A 30 9.63 -5.45 -0.23
C ARG A 30 9.42 -6.15 1.11
N TRP A 31 9.87 -5.55 2.21
CA TRP A 31 9.62 -6.06 3.54
C TRP A 31 8.12 -6.04 3.88
N TRP A 32 7.40 -4.96 3.53
CA TRP A 32 5.94 -4.91 3.70
C TRP A 32 5.22 -5.99 2.89
N ILE A 33 5.61 -6.20 1.62
CA ILE A 33 5.07 -7.25 0.76
C ILE A 33 5.34 -8.65 1.32
N TYR A 34 6.55 -8.90 1.82
CA TYR A 34 6.89 -10.19 2.40
C TYR A 34 6.04 -10.51 3.64
N HIS A 35 5.74 -9.50 4.45
CA HIS A 35 4.90 -9.61 5.65
C HIS A 35 3.42 -9.23 5.39
N ALA A 36 2.98 -9.23 4.14
CA ALA A 36 1.71 -8.66 3.73
C ALA A 36 0.50 -9.19 4.50
N ASN A 37 0.51 -10.49 4.81
CA ASN A 37 -0.57 -11.13 5.55
C ASN A 37 -0.63 -10.70 7.03
N SER A 38 0.52 -10.40 7.66
CA SER A 38 0.57 -10.02 9.07
C SER A 38 0.44 -8.52 9.31
N ASN A 39 0.81 -7.69 8.34
CA ASN A 39 0.74 -6.23 8.44
C ASN A 39 -0.43 -5.61 7.65
N GLY A 40 -1.31 -6.43 7.06
CA GLY A 40 -2.46 -6.00 6.25
C GLY A 40 -2.10 -5.35 4.92
N PHE A 41 -0.84 -5.46 4.47
CA PHE A 41 -0.40 -4.90 3.19
C PHE A 41 -0.90 -5.71 1.99
N ASP A 42 -1.44 -6.92 2.20
CA ASP A 42 -2.06 -7.74 1.16
C ASP A 42 -3.24 -7.02 0.49
N ALA A 43 -3.98 -6.21 1.24
CA ALA A 43 -5.05 -5.34 0.72
C ALA A 43 -4.57 -4.30 -0.31
N VAL A 44 -3.26 -4.01 -0.36
CA VAL A 44 -2.64 -3.04 -1.28
C VAL A 44 -2.20 -3.71 -2.59
N LEU A 45 -2.09 -5.04 -2.61
CA LEU A 45 -1.41 -5.77 -3.68
C LEU A 45 -2.36 -6.25 -4.77
N ILE A 46 -2.00 -5.97 -6.02
CA ILE A 46 -2.63 -6.52 -7.21
C ILE A 46 -1.64 -7.47 -7.90
N LYS A 47 -1.96 -8.76 -7.92
CA LYS A 47 -1.15 -9.79 -8.58
C LYS A 47 -1.71 -10.12 -9.96
N ILE A 48 -0.92 -9.87 -11.00
CA ILE A 48 -1.24 -10.19 -12.39
C ILE A 48 -0.17 -11.14 -12.92
N GLY A 49 -0.50 -12.43 -13.01
CA GLY A 49 0.46 -13.49 -13.32
C GLY A 49 1.60 -13.53 -12.30
N GLY A 50 2.84 -13.37 -12.77
CA GLY A 50 4.05 -13.34 -11.94
C GLY A 50 4.45 -11.96 -11.39
N ARG A 51 3.68 -10.90 -11.69
CA ARG A 51 4.00 -9.52 -11.27
C ARG A 51 3.06 -9.04 -10.18
N VAL A 52 3.61 -8.25 -9.25
CA VAL A 52 2.88 -7.57 -8.18
C VAL A 52 2.92 -6.06 -8.42
N TYR A 53 1.75 -5.45 -8.34
CA TYR A 53 1.53 -4.02 -8.38
C TYR A 53 0.93 -3.54 -7.05
N ILE A 54 1.12 -2.27 -6.76
CA ILE A 54 0.62 -1.56 -5.60
C ILE A 54 -0.47 -0.62 -6.10
N ASP A 55 -1.69 -0.76 -5.60
CA ASP A 55 -2.77 0.21 -5.83
C ASP A 55 -2.60 1.41 -4.88
N LYS A 56 -2.40 2.60 -5.43
CA LYS A 56 -2.23 3.84 -4.65
C LYS A 56 -3.42 4.13 -3.73
N ASN A 57 -4.64 3.84 -4.16
CA ASN A 57 -5.83 4.13 -3.35
C ASN A 57 -5.88 3.24 -2.10
N SER A 58 -5.61 1.94 -2.29
CA SER A 58 -5.50 0.99 -1.19
C SER A 58 -4.28 1.25 -0.31
N PHE A 59 -3.16 1.69 -0.90
CA PHE A 59 -1.97 2.10 -0.14
C PHE A 59 -2.26 3.27 0.81
N ASN A 60 -2.95 4.31 0.35
CA ASN A 60 -3.33 5.45 1.20
C ASN A 60 -4.22 5.02 2.38
N LYS A 61 -5.19 4.12 2.13
CA LYS A 61 -6.03 3.56 3.21
C LYS A 61 -5.20 2.76 4.21
N TRP A 62 -4.23 1.98 3.73
CA TRP A 62 -3.33 1.23 4.59
C TRP A 62 -2.45 2.17 5.44
N LEU A 63 -1.95 3.28 4.88
CA LEU A 63 -1.17 4.29 5.61
C LEU A 63 -1.97 4.91 6.75
N GLU A 64 -3.25 5.22 6.53
CA GLU A 64 -4.14 5.71 7.60
C GLU A 64 -4.27 4.69 8.76
N GLY A 65 -4.24 3.39 8.45
CA GLY A 65 -4.19 2.32 9.45
C GLY A 65 -2.86 2.22 10.20
N GLN A 66 -1.80 2.91 9.76
CA GLN A 66 -0.49 2.93 10.43
C GLN A 66 -0.35 4.06 11.47
N ARG A 67 -1.39 4.86 11.70
CA ARG A 67 -1.35 5.91 12.72
C ARG A 67 -1.15 5.31 14.11
N LEU A 68 -0.14 5.79 14.84
CA LEU A 68 0.13 5.37 16.24
C LEU A 68 -0.94 5.87 17.23
N ALA A 69 -1.66 6.93 16.88
CA ALA A 69 -2.82 7.43 17.61
C ALA A 69 -3.90 7.80 16.60
N ALA A 70 -5.14 7.34 16.81
CA ALA A 70 -6.24 7.74 15.96
C ALA A 70 -6.50 9.25 16.16
N PRO A 71 -6.93 9.99 15.12
CA PRO A 71 -7.46 11.34 15.32
C PRO A 71 -8.75 11.24 16.16
N GLY A 72 -8.59 11.34 17.48
CA GLY A 72 -9.65 11.10 18.48
C GLY A 72 -9.13 10.61 19.83
N ASP A 73 -7.93 10.02 19.89
CA ASP A 73 -7.34 9.50 21.14
C ASP A 73 -6.52 10.56 21.91
N ALA A 74 -6.40 11.77 21.36
CA ALA A 74 -5.91 12.93 22.09
C ALA A 74 -7.08 13.61 22.82
N ALA A 75 -7.50 13.01 23.93
CA ALA A 75 -8.35 13.63 24.95
C ALA A 75 -7.51 14.01 26.16
#